data_AF-A0A518GMZ6-F1
#
_entry.id   AF-A0A518GMZ6-F1
#
_cell.length_a   1.000
_cell.length_b   1.000
_cell.length_c   1.000
_cell.angle_alpha   90.00
_cell.angle_beta   90.00
_cell.angle_gamma   90.00
#
_symmetry.space_group_name_H-M   'P 1'
#
loop_
_entity.id
_entity.type
_entity.pdbx_description
1 polymer ?
#
loop_
_entity_poly.entity_id
_entity_poly.type
_entity_poly.pdbx_seq_one_letter_code
_entity_poly.pdbx_strand_id
1 'polypeptide(L)'
;MMSGTRLSSGQRSGWRLLLMSVIWLGIFLAGGVTGAVIHAYWLRATLLDMKQNPDDMPRRIAEMMAYDYGLSPAQETSVLEIISEHHRRVQKLRGEHAPTMESWNAELELKMSKILKPLDFEHFQKRFREVNLIWGGL
;
A
#
# COMPACT_ATOMS: atom_id res chain seq x y z
N MET A 1 3.00 -14.53 -74.57
CA MET A 1 3.03 -15.00 -73.17
C MET A 1 3.68 -13.92 -72.33
N MET A 2 2.89 -13.11 -71.61
CA MET A 2 3.40 -12.15 -70.63
C MET A 2 2.66 -12.43 -69.32
N SER A 3 3.35 -13.04 -68.37
CA SER A 3 2.84 -13.29 -67.02
C SER A 3 3.32 -12.14 -66.14
N GLY A 4 2.41 -11.21 -65.84
CA GLY A 4 2.65 -10.09 -64.95
C GLY A 4 2.61 -10.55 -63.49
N THR A 5 3.75 -10.45 -62.80
CA THR A 5 3.89 -10.68 -61.37
C THR A 5 3.15 -9.60 -60.58
N ARG A 6 2.07 -9.97 -59.89
CA ARG A 6 1.40 -9.13 -58.90
C ARG A 6 2.28 -9.00 -57.66
N LEU A 7 2.86 -7.82 -57.44
CA LEU A 7 3.56 -7.49 -56.20
C LEU A 7 2.58 -7.48 -55.03
N SER A 8 2.92 -8.24 -53.99
CA SER A 8 2.10 -8.51 -52.80
C SER A 8 1.83 -7.24 -51.98
N SER A 9 0.57 -6.83 -51.89
CA SER A 9 0.09 -5.74 -51.04
C SER A 9 0.02 -6.07 -49.53
N GLY A 10 0.43 -7.27 -49.11
CA GLY A 10 0.25 -7.78 -47.74
C GLY A 10 1.19 -7.21 -46.68
N GLN A 11 2.32 -6.59 -47.05
CA GLN A 11 3.39 -6.27 -46.11
C GLN A 11 3.19 -4.95 -45.33
N ARG A 12 2.25 -4.09 -45.73
CA ARG A 12 1.94 -2.81 -45.04
C ARG A 12 0.99 -2.94 -43.84
N SER A 13 0.29 -4.07 -43.70
CA SER A 13 -0.74 -4.27 -42.67
C SER A 13 -0.15 -4.62 -41.29
N GLY A 14 0.87 -5.49 -41.24
CA GLY A 14 1.42 -6.00 -39.98
C GLY A 14 2.11 -4.94 -39.11
N TRP A 15 2.78 -3.97 -39.73
CA TRP A 15 3.50 -2.92 -38.99
C TRP A 15 2.55 -1.94 -38.27
N ARG A 16 1.36 -1.70 -38.86
CA ARG A 16 0.32 -0.89 -38.23
C ARG A 16 -0.27 -1.58 -37.00
N LEU A 17 -0.50 -2.89 -37.07
CA LEU A 17 -0.98 -3.67 -35.93
C LEU A 17 0.05 -3.68 -34.79
N LEU A 18 1.34 -3.89 -35.12
CA LEU A 18 2.41 -3.87 -34.13
C LEU A 18 2.54 -2.48 -33.45
N LEU A 19 2.50 -1.40 -34.23
CA LEU A 19 2.50 -0.04 -33.70
C LEU A 19 1.32 0.20 -32.75
N MET A 20 0.12 -0.22 -33.14
CA MET A 20 -1.08 -0.10 -32.31
C MET A 20 -0.94 -0.88 -30.99
N SER A 21 -0.42 -2.12 -31.02
CA SER A 21 -0.18 -2.91 -29.81
C SER A 21 0.82 -2.25 -28.87
N VAL A 22 1.89 -1.64 -29.38
CA VAL A 22 2.87 -0.90 -28.56
C VAL A 22 2.23 0.33 -27.92
N ILE A 23 1.39 1.08 -28.65
CA ILE A 23 0.67 2.23 -28.12
C ILE A 23 -0.28 1.81 -27.00
N TRP A 24 -1.08 0.75 -27.22
CA TRP A 24 -1.99 0.22 -26.20
C TRP A 24 -1.26 -0.28 -24.96
N LEU A 25 -0.14 -0.97 -25.13
CA LEU A 25 0.71 -1.39 -24.02
C LEU A 25 1.25 -0.18 -23.26
N GLY A 26 1.70 0.86 -23.96
CA GLY A 26 2.15 2.11 -23.35
C GLY A 26 1.06 2.77 -22.50
N ILE A 27 -0.17 2.87 -23.02
CA ILE A 27 -1.32 3.40 -22.29
C ILE A 27 -1.64 2.55 -21.06
N PHE A 28 -1.64 1.23 -21.20
CA PHE A 28 -1.89 0.31 -20.10
C PHE A 28 -0.85 0.44 -18.98
N LEU A 29 0.44 0.49 -19.34
CA LEU A 29 1.52 0.67 -18.38
C LEU A 29 1.46 2.03 -17.69
N ALA A 30 1.17 3.10 -18.44
CA ALA A 30 0.98 4.43 -17.88
C ALA A 30 -0.20 4.47 -16.89
N GLY A 31 -1.31 3.82 -17.23
CA GLY A 31 -2.45 3.64 -16.34
C GLY A 31 -2.09 2.86 -15.08
N GLY A 32 -1.35 1.76 -15.21
CA GLY A 32 -0.88 0.96 -14.08
C GLY A 32 0.01 1.74 -13.12
N VAL A 33 1.00 2.49 -13.65
CA VAL A 33 1.87 3.35 -12.83
C VAL A 33 1.06 4.43 -12.12
N THR A 34 0.15 5.10 -12.83
CA THR A 34 -0.68 6.16 -12.25
C THR A 34 -1.60 5.60 -11.14
N GLY A 35 -2.24 4.46 -11.40
CA GLY A 35 -3.07 3.78 -10.41
C GLY A 35 -2.29 3.36 -9.16
N ALA A 36 -1.08 2.81 -9.33
CA ALA A 36 -0.21 2.44 -8.22
C ALA A 36 0.19 3.67 -7.37
N VAL A 37 0.53 4.79 -8.00
CA VAL A 37 0.87 6.03 -7.30
C VAL A 37 -0.34 6.57 -6.53
N ILE A 38 -1.50 6.68 -7.17
CA ILE A 38 -2.73 7.16 -6.52
C ILE A 38 -3.08 6.26 -5.32
N HIS A 39 -3.02 4.94 -5.49
CA HIS A 39 -3.32 3.99 -4.43
C HIS A 39 -2.33 4.11 -3.26
N ALA A 40 -1.04 4.27 -3.53
CA ALA A 40 -0.03 4.48 -2.51
C ALA A 40 -0.26 5.78 -1.72
N TYR A 41 -0.63 6.87 -2.40
CA TYR A 41 -0.98 8.14 -1.75
C TYR A 41 -2.23 8.00 -0.87
N TRP A 42 -3.28 7.37 -1.40
CA TRP A 42 -4.52 7.12 -0.67
C TRP A 42 -4.26 6.27 0.58
N LEU A 43 -3.56 5.14 0.44
CA LEU A 43 -3.20 4.26 1.55
C LEU A 43 -2.42 5.02 2.64
N ARG A 44 -1.45 5.83 2.25
CA ARG A 44 -0.69 6.65 3.21
C ARG A 44 -1.56 7.69 3.91
N ALA A 45 -2.44 8.37 3.18
CA ALA A 45 -3.36 9.34 3.77
C ALA A 45 -4.33 8.66 4.75
N THR A 46 -4.87 7.50 4.38
CA THR A 46 -5.72 6.69 5.24
C THR A 46 -4.99 6.24 6.50
N LEU A 47 -3.75 5.76 6.39
CA LEU A 47 -2.96 5.36 7.57
C LEU A 47 -2.66 6.54 8.50
N LEU A 48 -2.41 7.73 7.95
CA LEU A 48 -2.20 8.94 8.74
C LEU A 48 -3.49 9.41 9.43
N ASP A 49 -4.62 9.38 8.73
CA ASP A 49 -5.94 9.67 9.29
C ASP A 49 -6.28 8.69 10.41
N MET A 50 -6.04 7.39 10.20
CA MET A 50 -6.19 6.34 11.23
C MET A 50 -5.28 6.57 12.44
N LYS A 51 -4.09 7.13 12.23
CA LYS A 51 -3.18 7.48 13.32
C LYS A 51 -3.70 8.67 14.13
N GLN A 52 -4.28 9.67 13.47
CA GLN A 52 -4.82 10.86 14.12
C GLN A 52 -6.17 10.62 14.80
N ASN A 53 -6.99 9.73 14.24
CA ASN A 53 -8.33 9.39 14.70
C ASN A 53 -8.46 7.87 14.91
N PRO A 54 -7.73 7.27 15.87
CA PRO A 54 -7.75 5.83 16.09
C PRO A 54 -9.13 5.30 16.49
N ASP A 55 -9.97 6.13 17.11
CA ASP A 55 -11.31 5.76 17.58
C ASP A 55 -12.35 5.64 16.45
N ASP A 56 -12.08 6.19 15.26
CA ASP A 56 -12.99 6.09 14.11
C ASP A 56 -12.86 4.75 13.37
N MET A 57 -11.77 4.02 13.59
CA MET A 57 -11.47 2.77 12.90
C MET A 57 -12.52 1.68 13.11
N PRO A 58 -12.93 1.37 14.35
CA PRO A 58 -13.98 0.39 14.59
C PRO A 58 -15.27 0.70 13.85
N ARG A 59 -15.65 1.99 13.79
CA ARG A 59 -16.86 2.42 13.07
C ARG A 59 -16.75 2.18 11.57
N ARG A 60 -15.64 2.59 10.94
CA ARG A 60 -15.44 2.38 9.50
C ARG A 60 -15.42 0.90 9.11
N ILE A 61 -14.83 0.04 9.94
CA ILE A 61 -14.82 -1.41 9.69
C ILE A 61 -16.23 -1.98 9.84
N ALA A 62 -16.98 -1.56 10.87
CA ALA A 62 -18.36 -1.99 11.05
C ALA A 62 -19.27 -1.55 9.89
N GLU A 63 -19.16 -0.31 9.42
CA GLU A 63 -19.88 0.23 8.25
C GLU A 63 -19.54 -0.57 6.98
N MET A 64 -18.25 -0.88 6.76
CA MET A 64 -17.79 -1.68 5.62
C MET A 64 -18.35 -3.10 5.66
N MET A 65 -18.29 -3.76 6.83
CA MET A 65 -18.88 -5.09 7.02
C MET A 65 -20.41 -5.05 6.85
N ALA A 66 -21.07 -4.00 7.33
CA ALA A 66 -22.51 -3.85 7.15
C ALA A 66 -22.89 -3.76 5.67
N TYR A 67 -22.12 -3.00 4.89
CA TYR A 67 -22.30 -2.91 3.44
C TYR A 67 -22.00 -4.23 2.72
N ASP A 68 -20.84 -4.84 2.96
CA ASP A 68 -20.38 -6.03 2.22
C ASP A 68 -21.22 -7.28 2.52
N TYR A 69 -21.73 -7.40 3.75
CA TYR A 69 -22.51 -8.55 4.19
C TYR A 69 -24.02 -8.28 4.29
N GLY A 70 -24.48 -7.06 3.96
CA GLY A 70 -25.88 -6.67 4.04
C GLY A 70 -26.47 -6.81 5.45
N LEU A 71 -25.71 -6.37 6.47
CA LEU A 71 -26.12 -6.51 7.86
C LEU A 71 -27.29 -5.59 8.19
N SER A 72 -28.20 -6.06 9.05
CA SER A 72 -29.24 -5.20 9.64
C SER A 72 -28.64 -4.21 10.64
N PRO A 73 -29.33 -3.09 10.97
CA PRO A 73 -28.84 -2.11 11.94
C PRO A 73 -28.53 -2.70 13.33
N ALA A 74 -29.29 -3.72 13.74
CA ALA A 74 -29.03 -4.42 15.00
C ALA A 74 -27.73 -5.24 14.93
N GLN A 75 -27.47 -5.91 13.81
CA GLN A 75 -26.23 -6.68 13.60
C GLN A 75 -25.01 -5.76 13.46
N GLU A 76 -25.16 -4.63 12.76
CA GLU A 76 -24.11 -3.60 12.65
C GLU A 76 -23.70 -3.09 14.04
N THR A 77 -24.67 -2.80 14.90
CA THR A 77 -24.40 -2.37 16.29
C THR A 77 -23.60 -3.42 17.06
N SER A 78 -23.97 -4.70 16.96
CA SER A 78 -23.23 -5.80 17.60
C SER A 78 -21.81 -5.96 17.03
N VAL A 79 -21.65 -5.84 15.72
CA VAL A 79 -20.33 -5.92 15.05
C VAL A 79 -19.45 -4.75 15.48
N LEU A 80 -19.99 -3.55 15.55
CA LEU A 80 -19.28 -2.37 16.05
C LEU A 80 -18.77 -2.56 17.48
N GLU A 81 -19.60 -3.11 18.37
CA GLU A 81 -19.22 -3.39 19.75
C GLU A 81 -18.04 -4.38 19.82
N ILE A 82 -18.14 -5.50 19.11
CA ILE A 82 -17.08 -6.53 19.04
C ILE A 82 -15.77 -5.95 18.52
N ILE A 83 -15.82 -5.19 17.41
CA ILE A 83 -14.62 -4.60 16.81
C ILE A 83 -14.02 -3.55 17.75
N SER A 84 -14.86 -2.74 18.41
CA SER A 84 -14.42 -1.71 19.34
C SER A 84 -13.71 -2.30 20.55
N GLU A 85 -14.26 -3.37 21.14
CA GLU A 85 -13.63 -4.08 22.24
C GLU A 85 -12.28 -4.66 21.83
N HIS A 86 -12.25 -5.35 20.68
CA HIS A 86 -11.02 -5.92 20.15
C HIS A 86 -9.96 -4.84 19.88
N HIS A 87 -10.36 -3.71 19.30
CA HIS A 87 -9.47 -2.57 19.05
C HIS A 87 -8.85 -2.05 20.35
N ARG A 88 -9.66 -1.82 21.39
CA ARG A 88 -9.15 -1.39 22.71
C ARG A 88 -8.15 -2.37 23.29
N ARG A 89 -8.41 -3.68 23.18
CA ARG A 89 -7.49 -4.72 23.67
C ARG A 89 -6.16 -4.69 22.92
N VAL A 90 -6.19 -4.54 21.60
CA VAL A 90 -4.98 -4.41 20.77
C VAL A 90 -4.21 -3.14 21.14
N GLN A 91 -4.89 -2.00 21.31
CA GLN A 91 -4.23 -0.76 21.72
C GLN A 91 -3.57 -0.86 23.10
N LYS A 92 -4.26 -1.49 24.05
CA LYS A 92 -3.70 -1.77 25.38
C LYS A 92 -2.43 -2.61 25.29
N LEU A 93 -2.46 -3.72 24.54
CA LEU A 93 -1.28 -4.57 24.33
C LEU A 93 -0.13 -3.81 23.66
N ARG A 94 -0.43 -2.94 22.70
CA ARG A 94 0.60 -2.08 22.09
C ARG A 94 1.22 -1.14 23.12
N GLY A 95 0.42 -0.48 23.95
CA GLY A 95 0.93 0.39 25.01
C GLY A 95 1.83 -0.35 26.01
N GLU A 96 1.45 -1.58 26.38
CA GLU A 96 2.23 -2.42 27.30
C GLU A 96 3.58 -2.86 26.70
N HIS A 97 3.63 -3.10 25.38
CA HIS A 97 4.83 -3.59 24.68
C HIS A 97 5.64 -2.51 23.97
N ALA A 98 5.12 -1.28 23.84
CA ALA A 98 5.81 -0.14 23.26
C ALA A 98 7.23 0.09 23.83
N PRO A 99 7.46 0.13 25.16
CA PRO A 99 8.81 0.34 25.69
C PRO A 99 9.78 -0.78 25.32
N THR A 100 9.29 -2.02 25.25
CA THR A 100 10.10 -3.17 24.80
C THR A 100 10.50 -3.01 23.34
N MET A 101 9.57 -2.62 22.48
CA MET A 101 9.84 -2.37 21.06
C MET A 101 10.82 -1.21 20.84
N GLU A 102 10.68 -0.12 21.60
CA GLU A 102 11.64 0.99 21.58
C GLU A 102 13.05 0.51 21.96
N SER A 103 13.16 -0.33 22.99
CA SER A 103 14.46 -0.88 23.41
C SER A 103 15.11 -1.74 22.33
N TRP A 104 14.34 -2.59 21.65
CA TRP A 104 14.84 -3.44 20.56
C TRP A 104 15.25 -2.61 19.34
N ASN A 105 14.49 -1.55 19.03
CA ASN A 105 14.83 -0.62 17.97
C ASN A 105 16.13 0.13 18.25
N ALA A 106 16.31 0.63 19.48
CA ALA A 106 17.55 1.28 19.90
C ALA A 106 18.76 0.32 19.86
N GLU A 107 18.55 -0.94 20.29
CA GLU A 107 19.60 -1.96 20.23
C GLU A 107 20.00 -2.27 18.78
N LEU A 108 19.03 -2.40 17.87
CA LEU A 108 19.29 -2.61 16.45
C LEU A 108 20.06 -1.44 15.85
N GLU A 109 19.65 -0.20 16.14
CA GLU A 109 20.33 1.00 15.68
C GLU A 109 21.79 1.05 16.16
N LEU A 110 22.04 0.71 17.43
CA LEU A 110 23.39 0.60 17.99
C LEU A 110 24.23 -0.51 17.33
N LYS A 111 23.62 -1.63 16.97
CA LYS A 111 24.33 -2.70 16.26
C LYS A 111 24.69 -2.28 14.84
N MET A 112 23.78 -1.60 14.14
CA MET A 112 24.00 -1.13 12.78
C MET A 112 25.06 -0.02 12.71
N SER A 113 25.13 0.86 13.71
CA SER A 113 26.16 1.92 13.76
C SER A 113 27.59 1.37 13.89
N LYS A 114 27.75 0.15 14.41
CA LYS A 114 29.04 -0.54 14.52
C LYS A 114 29.47 -1.26 13.25
N ILE A 115 28.53 -1.59 12.36
CA ILE A 115 28.78 -2.39 11.15
C ILE A 115 28.87 -1.49 9.91
N LEU A 116 28.01 -0.48 9.83
CA LEU A 116 27.93 0.41 8.68
C LEU A 116 28.99 1.51 8.73
N LYS A 117 29.41 1.98 7.55
CA LYS A 117 30.19 3.20 7.43
C LYS A 117 29.31 4.41 7.81
N PRO A 118 29.90 5.54 8.25
CA PRO A 118 29.12 6.69 8.72
C PRO A 118 28.05 7.19 7.73
N LEU A 119 28.40 7.29 6.43
CA LEU A 119 27.48 7.72 5.38
C LEU A 119 26.32 6.73 5.14
N ASP A 120 26.61 5.43 5.20
CA ASP A 120 25.60 4.39 5.05
C ASP A 120 24.68 4.31 6.27
N PHE A 121 25.23 4.57 7.46
CA PHE A 121 24.47 4.63 8.71
C PHE A 121 23.48 5.80 8.72
N GLU A 122 23.85 6.98 8.22
CA GLU A 122 22.90 8.11 8.08
C GLU A 122 21.70 7.75 7.20
N HIS A 123 21.94 7.11 6.05
CA HIS A 123 20.87 6.63 5.18
C HIS A 123 20.00 5.58 5.85
N PHE A 124 20.61 4.60 6.52
CA PHE A 124 19.90 3.61 7.32
C PHE A 124 19.01 4.29 8.36
N GLN A 125 19.56 5.22 9.15
CA GLN A 125 18.86 5.89 10.24
C GLN A 125 17.63 6.66 9.75
N LYS A 126 17.75 7.35 8.60
CA LYS A 126 16.61 8.04 7.97
C LYS A 126 15.50 7.06 7.58
N ARG A 127 15.83 5.97 6.89
CA ARG A 127 14.86 4.94 6.48
C ARG A 127 14.27 4.21 7.68
N PHE A 128 15.09 3.89 8.67
CA PHE A 128 14.67 3.21 9.88
C PHE A 128 13.65 4.05 10.66
N ARG A 129 13.87 5.37 10.79
CA ARG A 129 12.87 6.28 11.38
C ARG A 129 11.58 6.37 10.56
N GLU A 130 11.67 6.45 9.23
CA GLU A 130 10.49 6.44 8.35
C GLU A 130 9.63 5.18 8.56
N VAL A 131 10.27 4.02 8.66
CA VAL A 131 9.59 2.74 8.89
C VAL A 131 9.08 2.63 10.33
N ASN A 132 9.87 3.07 11.32
CA ASN A 132 9.46 3.02 12.71
C ASN A 132 8.27 3.95 13.00
N LEU A 133 8.11 5.05 12.26
CA LEU A 133 6.90 5.88 12.33
C LEU A 133 5.63 5.17 11.85
N ILE A 134 5.75 4.17 10.98
CA ILE A 134 4.64 3.37 10.44
C ILE A 134 4.32 2.19 11.37
N TRP A 135 5.34 1.53 11.92
CA TRP A 135 5.20 0.27 12.65
C TRP A 135 5.37 0.37 14.17
N GLY A 136 6.22 1.28 14.65
CA GLY A 136 6.50 1.47 16.07
C GLY A 136 5.92 2.76 16.67
N GLY A 137 5.35 3.65 15.87
CA GLY A 137 4.89 4.96 16.31
C GLY A 137 3.39 5.04 16.60
N LEU A 138 3.01 4.70 17.84
CA LEU A 138 2.14 5.60 18.62
C LEU A 138 3.06 6.57 19.35
#